data_AF-M2AT70-F1
#
_entry.id   AF-M2AT70-F1
#
_cell.length_a   1.000
_cell.length_b   1.000
_cell.length_c   1.000
_cell.angle_alpha   90.00
_cell.angle_beta   90.00
_cell.angle_gamma   90.00
#
_symmetry.space_group_name_H-M   'P 1'
#
loop_
_entity.id
_entity.type
_entity.pdbx_description
1 polymer ?
#
loop_
_entity_poly.entity_id
_entity_poly.type
_entity_poly.pdbx_seq_one_letter_code
_entity_poly.pdbx_strand_id
1 'polypeptide(L)'
;MNFRLFAVAAAFALPMSPATGEENVSKLKSSEARTAAELDQHGTDVRSLDRKFQEDLARLEEAYLSERERMQQTLVESLAKEQKALTKKGKLDQAIQVREQIEQIEATEIVPPHPATSQSTATNASVSTRTKGIQGTWRWSNGVDIRNLENGRTNGNGSWRLINPHEQVYEFQWKRLSPDHVKLSPNGRVLEGTKANNPTVRVWAVRVD
;
A
#
# COMPACT_ATOMS: atom_id res chain seq x y z
N MET A 1 -37.93 -45.72 98.43
CA MET A 1 -36.58 -45.45 98.95
C MET A 1 -35.60 -45.59 97.79
N ASN A 2 -34.67 -44.62 97.68
CA ASN A 2 -33.50 -44.55 96.81
C ASN A 2 -33.66 -43.95 95.40
N PHE A 3 -33.50 -42.63 95.37
CA PHE A 3 -32.97 -41.79 94.29
C PHE A 3 -31.64 -42.31 93.75
N ARG A 4 -31.40 -42.21 92.42
CA ARG A 4 -30.21 -41.58 91.82
C ARG A 4 -30.49 -41.10 90.40
N LEU A 5 -30.41 -39.78 90.22
CA LEU A 5 -30.12 -39.11 88.95
C LEU A 5 -28.68 -39.45 88.52
N PHE A 6 -28.45 -39.58 87.21
CA PHE A 6 -27.27 -39.01 86.55
C PHE A 6 -27.63 -38.65 85.10
N ALA A 7 -27.48 -37.38 84.77
CA ALA A 7 -27.57 -36.82 83.44
C ALA A 7 -26.24 -37.02 82.70
N VAL A 8 -26.30 -37.31 81.40
CA VAL A 8 -25.18 -37.07 80.48
C VAL A 8 -25.74 -36.38 79.23
N ALA A 9 -25.45 -35.07 79.14
CA ALA A 9 -25.60 -34.28 77.95
C ALA A 9 -24.41 -34.56 77.02
N ALA A 10 -24.67 -35.03 75.81
CA ALA A 10 -23.67 -35.09 74.75
C ALA A 10 -23.75 -33.78 73.95
N ALA A 11 -22.76 -32.91 74.16
CA ALA A 11 -22.58 -31.69 73.42
C ALA A 11 -22.16 -32.01 71.97
N PHE A 12 -22.92 -31.55 70.99
CA PHE A 12 -22.46 -31.42 69.61
C PHE A 12 -21.46 -30.26 69.55
N ALA A 13 -20.17 -30.57 69.54
CA ALA A 13 -19.14 -29.62 69.15
C ALA A 13 -19.05 -29.61 67.61
N LEU A 14 -19.63 -28.59 66.97
CA LEU A 14 -19.33 -28.27 65.58
C LEU A 14 -17.87 -27.80 65.49
N PRO A 15 -17.05 -28.33 64.58
CA PRO A 15 -15.80 -27.67 64.23
C PRO A 15 -16.15 -26.39 63.46
N MET A 16 -15.98 -25.23 64.11
CA MET A 16 -15.80 -23.97 63.41
C MET A 16 -14.50 -24.06 62.61
N SER A 17 -14.60 -24.28 61.30
CA SER A 17 -13.50 -24.08 60.38
C SER A 17 -13.09 -22.60 60.41
N PRO A 18 -11.81 -22.26 60.64
CA PRO A 18 -11.33 -20.92 60.33
C PRO A 18 -11.43 -20.74 58.81
N ALA A 19 -12.13 -19.69 58.38
CA ALA A 19 -12.23 -19.30 56.99
C ALA A 19 -10.82 -19.00 56.44
N THR A 20 -10.30 -19.93 55.62
CA THR A 20 -9.06 -19.78 54.86
C THR A 20 -9.28 -18.76 53.74
N GLY A 21 -9.19 -17.48 54.09
CA GLY A 21 -9.23 -16.36 53.14
C GLY A 21 -7.92 -16.12 52.38
N GLU A 22 -6.83 -16.80 52.74
CA GLU A 22 -5.48 -16.49 52.21
C GLU A 22 -5.08 -17.28 50.95
N GLU A 23 -5.68 -18.45 50.69
CA GLU A 23 -5.31 -19.27 49.53
C GLU A 23 -5.82 -18.69 48.20
N ASN A 24 -7.00 -18.05 48.22
CA ASN A 24 -7.57 -17.41 47.02
C ASN A 24 -6.85 -16.10 46.64
N VAL A 25 -6.42 -15.30 47.63
CA VAL A 25 -5.71 -14.03 47.39
C VAL A 25 -4.32 -14.26 46.79
N SER A 26 -3.66 -15.35 47.17
CA SER A 26 -2.34 -15.73 46.67
C SER A 26 -2.38 -16.22 45.21
N LYS A 27 -3.41 -16.98 44.83
CA LYS A 27 -3.65 -17.40 43.44
C LYS A 27 -4.04 -16.21 42.55
N LEU A 28 -4.87 -15.29 43.04
CA LEU A 28 -5.25 -14.06 42.33
C LEU A 28 -4.03 -13.16 42.05
N LYS A 29 -3.21 -12.86 43.06
CA LYS A 29 -1.96 -12.09 42.89
C LYS A 29 -0.96 -12.76 41.94
N SER A 30 -0.89 -14.09 41.94
CA SER A 30 -0.05 -14.85 41.02
C SER A 30 -0.58 -14.80 39.57
N SER A 31 -1.90 -14.83 39.38
CA SER A 31 -2.51 -14.65 38.06
C SER A 31 -2.34 -13.23 37.53
N GLU A 32 -2.51 -12.21 38.36
CA GLU A 32 -2.30 -10.81 38.00
C GLU A 32 -0.84 -10.53 37.62
N ALA A 33 0.12 -11.06 38.40
CA ALA A 33 1.54 -10.94 38.09
C ALA A 33 1.92 -11.62 36.76
N ARG A 34 1.28 -12.74 36.41
CA ARG A 34 1.47 -13.39 35.11
C ARG A 34 0.88 -12.56 33.97
N THR A 35 -0.32 -12.02 34.13
CA THR A 35 -0.92 -11.14 33.11
C THR A 35 -0.13 -9.85 32.91
N ALA A 36 0.46 -9.28 33.97
CA ALA A 36 1.32 -8.11 33.87
C ALA A 36 2.63 -8.41 33.12
N ALA A 37 3.25 -9.57 33.38
CA ALA A 37 4.44 -10.00 32.66
C ALA A 37 4.16 -10.31 31.18
N GLU A 38 3.02 -10.93 30.87
CA GLU A 38 2.58 -11.18 29.48
C GLU A 38 2.29 -9.88 28.73
N LEU A 39 1.68 -8.89 29.38
CA LEU A 39 1.41 -7.58 28.79
C LEU A 39 2.70 -6.80 28.49
N ASP A 40 3.68 -6.87 29.40
CA ASP A 40 4.98 -6.22 29.22
C ASP A 40 5.81 -6.89 28.11
N GLN A 41 5.76 -8.24 28.04
CA GLN A 41 6.35 -9.00 26.94
C GLN A 41 5.72 -8.61 25.60
N HIS A 42 4.39 -8.56 25.52
CA HIS A 42 3.68 -8.15 24.31
C HIS A 42 4.02 -6.70 23.91
N GLY A 43 4.12 -5.79 24.89
CA GLY A 43 4.56 -4.42 24.64
C GLY A 43 5.97 -4.35 24.04
N THR A 44 6.87 -5.22 24.50
CA THR A 44 8.24 -5.32 23.97
C THR A 44 8.24 -5.89 22.55
N ASP A 45 7.45 -6.93 22.29
CA ASP A 45 7.34 -7.55 20.97
C ASP A 45 6.80 -6.55 19.93
N VAL A 46 5.77 -5.78 20.28
CA VAL A 46 5.20 -4.73 19.40
C VAL A 46 6.23 -3.66 19.05
N ARG A 47 7.00 -3.17 20.03
CA ARG A 47 8.07 -2.19 19.77
C ARG A 47 9.18 -2.76 18.89
N SER A 48 9.51 -4.04 19.07
CA SER A 48 10.52 -4.71 18.26
C SER A 48 10.08 -4.88 16.80
N LEU A 49 8.79 -5.18 16.59
CA LEU A 49 8.18 -5.26 15.26
C LEU A 49 8.14 -3.89 14.58
N ASP A 50 7.74 -2.84 15.29
CA ASP A 50 7.70 -1.48 14.76
C ASP A 50 9.10 -1.02 14.34
N ARG A 51 10.12 -1.26 15.19
CA ARG A 51 11.51 -0.97 14.85
C ARG A 51 11.96 -1.71 13.59
N LYS A 52 11.70 -3.02 13.50
CA LYS A 52 12.07 -3.82 12.34
C LYS A 52 11.37 -3.32 11.07
N PHE A 53 10.11 -2.95 11.18
CA PHE A 53 9.35 -2.38 10.07
C PHE A 53 9.95 -1.05 9.58
N GLN A 54 10.35 -0.15 10.49
CA GLN A 54 11.03 1.09 10.12
C GLN A 54 12.40 0.82 9.46
N GLU A 55 13.17 -0.14 9.97
CA GLU A 55 14.45 -0.55 9.38
C GLU A 55 14.26 -1.15 7.97
N ASP A 56 13.23 -1.98 7.77
CA ASP A 56 12.90 -2.56 6.47
C ASP A 56 12.42 -1.50 5.47
N LEU A 57 11.66 -0.49 5.92
CA LEU A 57 11.25 0.65 5.10
C LEU A 57 12.46 1.48 4.64
N ALA A 58 13.37 1.81 5.55
CA ALA A 58 14.58 2.57 5.22
C ALA A 58 15.45 1.81 4.21
N ARG A 59 15.61 0.50 4.39
CA ARG A 59 16.33 -0.36 3.42
C ARG A 59 15.68 -0.39 2.06
N LEU A 60 14.34 -0.47 2.02
CA LEU A 60 13.60 -0.47 0.76
C LEU A 60 13.75 0.87 0.02
N GLU A 61 13.71 1.98 0.75
CA GLU A 61 13.92 3.32 0.21
C GLU A 61 15.32 3.48 -0.37
N GLU A 62 16.35 3.05 0.36
CA GLU A 62 17.75 3.07 -0.12
C GLU A 62 17.95 2.18 -1.36
N ALA A 63 17.40 0.96 -1.35
CA ALA A 63 17.44 0.06 -2.50
C ALA A 63 16.73 0.66 -3.73
N TYR A 64 15.60 1.36 -3.51
CA TYR A 64 14.88 2.03 -4.57
C TYR A 64 15.67 3.18 -5.18
N LEU A 65 16.23 4.05 -4.34
CA LEU A 65 17.02 5.20 -4.79
C LEU A 65 18.25 4.74 -5.58
N SER A 66 19.01 3.81 -5.03
CA SER A 66 20.22 3.28 -5.67
C SER A 66 19.95 2.60 -7.02
N GLU A 67 18.90 1.78 -7.12
CA GLU A 67 18.55 1.15 -8.40
C GLU A 67 18.09 2.19 -9.43
N ARG A 68 17.36 3.22 -8.99
CA ARG A 68 16.87 4.27 -9.88
C ARG A 68 17.99 5.19 -10.36
N GLU A 69 18.96 5.51 -9.51
CA GLU A 69 20.20 6.19 -9.91
C GLU A 69 20.98 5.38 -10.93
N ARG A 70 21.15 4.08 -10.68
CA ARG A 70 21.84 3.17 -11.61
C ARG A 70 21.16 3.09 -12.97
N MET A 71 19.82 3.04 -12.99
CA MET A 71 19.05 3.07 -14.23
C MET A 71 19.22 4.39 -14.97
N GLN A 72 19.14 5.53 -14.28
CA GLN A 72 19.36 6.85 -14.88
C GLN A 72 20.77 6.95 -15.47
N GLN A 73 21.80 6.54 -14.73
CA GLN A 73 23.19 6.56 -15.19
C GLN A 73 23.38 5.69 -16.45
N THR A 74 22.84 4.47 -16.45
CA THR A 74 22.93 3.55 -17.60
C THR A 74 22.25 4.15 -18.83
N LEU A 75 21.10 4.81 -18.64
CA LEU A 75 20.37 5.46 -19.71
C LEU A 75 21.15 6.65 -20.27
N VAL A 76 21.67 7.54 -19.42
CA VAL A 76 22.51 8.68 -19.83
C VAL A 76 23.74 8.22 -20.59
N GLU A 77 24.44 7.19 -20.11
CA GLU A 77 25.60 6.62 -20.81
C GLU A 77 25.25 6.09 -22.21
N SER A 78 24.08 5.46 -22.35
CA SER A 78 23.62 4.95 -23.64
C SER A 78 23.30 6.10 -24.62
N LEU A 79 22.62 7.15 -24.14
CA LEU A 79 22.29 8.33 -24.93
C LEU A 79 23.53 9.13 -25.30
N ALA A 80 24.52 9.25 -24.41
CA ALA A 80 25.79 9.92 -24.70
C ALA A 80 26.56 9.20 -25.83
N LYS A 81 26.53 7.85 -25.85
CA LYS A 81 27.12 7.06 -26.95
C LYS A 81 26.38 7.31 -28.26
N GLU A 82 25.05 7.38 -28.23
CA GLU A 82 24.22 7.69 -29.39
C GLU A 82 24.49 9.11 -29.91
N GLN A 83 24.49 10.11 -29.03
CA GLN A 83 24.81 11.50 -29.34
C GLN A 83 26.17 11.59 -30.06
N LYS A 84 27.21 10.96 -29.50
CA LYS A 84 28.56 10.93 -30.10
C LYS A 84 28.56 10.27 -31.48
N ALA A 85 27.77 9.22 -31.67
CA ALA A 85 27.64 8.55 -32.96
C ALA A 85 26.92 9.42 -34.00
N LEU A 86 25.88 10.15 -33.60
CA LEU A 86 25.13 11.07 -34.46
C LEU A 86 25.99 12.28 -34.87
N THR A 87 26.74 12.85 -33.94
CA THR A 87 27.69 13.94 -34.22
C THR A 87 28.75 13.50 -35.24
N LYS A 88 29.33 12.30 -35.09
CA LYS A 88 30.29 11.73 -36.05
C LYS A 88 29.69 11.51 -37.44
N LYS A 89 28.38 11.25 -37.53
CA LYS A 89 27.66 11.07 -38.79
C LYS A 89 27.19 12.39 -39.41
N GLY A 90 27.51 13.54 -38.80
CA GLY A 90 27.07 14.86 -39.26
C GLY A 90 25.58 15.14 -39.05
N LYS A 91 24.88 14.30 -38.26
CA LYS A 91 23.45 14.45 -37.96
C LYS A 91 23.25 15.34 -36.73
N LEU A 92 23.58 16.62 -36.85
CA LEU A 92 23.58 17.56 -35.73
C LEU A 92 22.22 17.71 -35.05
N ASP A 93 21.14 17.83 -35.83
CA ASP A 93 19.78 18.01 -35.28
C ASP A 93 19.36 16.85 -34.38
N GLN A 94 19.71 15.61 -34.78
CA GLN A 94 19.44 14.42 -33.97
C GLN A 94 20.32 14.37 -32.72
N ALA A 95 21.58 14.81 -32.80
CA ALA A 95 22.47 14.88 -31.64
C ALA A 95 22.01 15.93 -30.63
N ILE A 96 21.39 17.03 -31.07
CA ILE A 96 20.79 18.05 -30.21
C ILE A 96 19.58 17.47 -29.46
N GLN A 97 18.69 16.74 -30.14
CA GLN A 97 17.55 16.08 -29.49
C GLN A 97 17.98 15.08 -28.42
N VAL A 98 19.02 14.28 -28.68
CA VAL A 98 19.55 13.33 -27.68
C VAL A 98 20.17 14.06 -26.48
N ARG A 99 20.80 15.22 -26.70
CA ARG A 99 21.32 16.06 -25.62
C ARG A 99 20.19 16.59 -24.73
N GLU A 100 19.11 17.08 -25.32
CA GLU A 100 17.94 17.55 -24.57
C GLU A 100 17.31 16.42 -23.74
N GLN A 101 17.30 15.20 -24.27
CA GLN A 101 16.84 14.02 -23.53
C GLN A 101 17.73 13.71 -22.32
N ILE A 102 19.05 13.81 -22.45
CA ILE A 102 19.98 13.64 -21.32
C ILE A 102 19.70 14.71 -20.25
N GLU A 103 19.59 15.98 -20.64
CA GLU A 103 19.30 17.08 -19.71
C GLU A 103 17.97 16.88 -18.98
N GLN A 104 16.93 16.36 -19.64
CA GLN A 104 15.65 16.03 -19.01
C GLN A 104 15.75 14.87 -18.01
N ILE A 105 16.54 13.84 -18.33
CA ILE A 105 16.74 12.68 -17.44
C ILE A 105 17.52 13.09 -16.19
N GLU A 106 18.58 13.88 -16.36
CA GLU A 106 19.40 14.40 -15.26
C GLU A 106 18.63 15.40 -14.38
N ALA A 107 17.71 16.18 -14.96
CA ALA A 107 16.84 17.08 -14.20
C ALA A 107 15.70 16.37 -13.43
N THR A 108 15.49 15.08 -13.66
CA THR A 108 14.39 14.34 -13.01
C THR A 108 14.80 13.86 -11.62
N GLU A 109 14.21 14.47 -10.60
CA GLU A 109 14.40 14.08 -9.20
C GLU A 109 13.91 12.63 -8.91
N ILE A 110 14.73 11.87 -8.19
CA ILE A 110 14.45 10.50 -7.79
C ILE A 110 13.70 10.52 -6.47
N VAL A 111 12.37 10.45 -6.53
CA VAL A 111 11.52 10.39 -5.33
C VAL A 111 11.07 8.96 -5.05
N PRO A 112 11.22 8.44 -3.81
CA PRO A 112 10.69 7.14 -3.40
C PRO A 112 9.16 7.07 -3.44
N PRO A 113 8.57 5.92 -3.78
CA PRO A 113 7.14 5.72 -3.63
C PRO A 113 6.81 5.63 -2.13
N HIS A 114 6.15 6.66 -1.57
CA HIS A 114 5.65 6.58 -0.20
C HIS A 114 4.65 5.41 -0.05
N PRO A 115 4.72 4.62 1.05
CA PRO A 115 3.70 3.62 1.34
C PRO A 115 2.41 4.36 1.70
N ALA A 116 1.50 4.50 0.75
CA ALA A 116 0.14 4.92 1.04
C ALA A 116 -0.50 3.90 1.97
N THR A 117 -0.92 4.37 3.14
CA THR A 117 -1.63 3.64 4.19
C THR A 117 -2.70 2.69 3.63
N SER A 118 -2.42 1.38 3.71
CA SER A 118 -3.39 0.31 3.47
C SER A 118 -4.42 0.26 4.60
N GLN A 119 -5.41 1.16 4.61
CA GLN A 119 -6.65 0.92 5.36
C GLN A 119 -7.57 0.02 4.55
N SER A 120 -7.28 -1.28 4.61
CA SER A 120 -8.25 -2.34 4.37
C SER A 120 -9.22 -2.39 5.54
N THR A 121 -10.43 -1.87 5.35
CA THR A 121 -11.62 -2.43 6.00
C THR A 121 -12.48 -3.08 4.94
N ALA A 122 -12.35 -4.41 4.85
CA ALA A 122 -13.27 -5.24 4.12
C ALA A 122 -14.63 -5.18 4.83
N THR A 123 -15.67 -4.75 4.11
CA THR A 123 -17.02 -5.28 4.34
C THR A 123 -17.59 -5.76 3.03
N ASN A 124 -18.05 -7.00 3.09
CA ASN A 124 -18.62 -7.77 2.00
C ASN A 124 -19.84 -7.05 1.41
N ALA A 125 -19.75 -6.67 0.13
CA ALA A 125 -20.92 -6.46 -0.71
C ALA A 125 -20.58 -6.78 -2.17
N SER A 126 -21.06 -7.95 -2.59
CA SER A 126 -21.61 -8.26 -3.90
C SER A 126 -20.82 -7.83 -5.15
N VAL A 127 -20.36 -8.85 -5.85
CA VAL A 127 -20.10 -8.92 -7.30
C VAL A 127 -21.15 -8.10 -8.08
N SER A 128 -20.83 -6.88 -8.56
CA SER A 128 -21.39 -6.26 -9.80
C SER A 128 -20.96 -4.82 -10.13
N THR A 129 -20.22 -4.05 -9.29
CA THR A 129 -20.16 -2.57 -9.47
C THR A 129 -18.80 -1.87 -9.57
N ARG A 130 -17.68 -2.58 -9.76
CA ARG A 130 -16.34 -1.97 -9.66
C ARG A 130 -15.72 -1.39 -10.95
N THR A 131 -16.51 -1.18 -12.01
CA THR A 131 -16.08 -0.54 -13.28
C THR A 131 -16.63 0.89 -13.48
N LYS A 132 -17.42 1.43 -12.54
CA LYS A 132 -18.02 2.77 -12.65
C LYS A 132 -17.04 3.94 -12.45
N GLY A 133 -15.83 3.70 -11.95
CA GLY A 133 -14.89 4.77 -11.56
C GLY A 133 -14.47 5.69 -12.72
N ILE A 134 -14.27 5.12 -13.92
CA ILE A 134 -13.77 5.85 -15.09
C ILE A 134 -14.78 5.99 -16.22
N GLN A 135 -16.02 5.57 -16.04
CA GLN A 135 -17.09 5.82 -17.00
C GLN A 135 -17.38 7.32 -17.07
N GLY A 136 -17.57 7.85 -18.28
CA GLY A 136 -17.78 9.28 -18.48
C GLY A 136 -16.87 9.86 -19.57
N THR A 137 -16.87 11.19 -19.68
CA THR A 137 -16.06 11.92 -20.66
C THR A 137 -14.78 12.46 -20.02
N TRP A 138 -13.65 12.18 -20.66
CA TRP A 138 -12.31 12.53 -20.20
C TRP A 138 -11.58 13.31 -21.28
N ARG A 139 -11.04 14.47 -20.93
CA ARG A 139 -10.16 15.26 -21.80
C ARG A 139 -8.72 14.82 -21.61
N TRP A 140 -8.15 14.21 -22.62
CA TRP A 140 -6.76 13.73 -22.60
C TRP A 140 -5.77 14.87 -22.81
N SER A 141 -4.51 14.65 -22.42
CA SER A 141 -3.42 15.62 -22.51
C SER A 141 -3.15 16.15 -23.92
N ASN A 142 -3.60 15.45 -24.96
CA ASN A 142 -3.56 15.88 -26.36
C ASN A 142 -4.79 16.74 -26.78
N GLY A 143 -5.65 17.10 -25.84
CA GLY A 143 -6.86 17.91 -26.08
C GLY A 143 -8.07 17.12 -26.59
N VAL A 144 -7.97 15.80 -26.74
CA VAL A 144 -9.06 14.97 -27.27
C VAL A 144 -9.98 14.51 -26.14
N ASP A 145 -11.30 14.70 -26.34
CA ASP A 145 -12.32 14.20 -25.43
C ASP A 145 -12.70 12.76 -25.79
N ILE A 146 -12.47 11.85 -24.85
CA ILE A 146 -12.76 10.43 -24.99
C ILE A 146 -13.82 10.04 -23.96
N ARG A 147 -14.88 9.41 -24.44
CA ARG A 147 -15.95 8.85 -23.61
C ARG A 147 -15.71 7.36 -23.37
N ASN A 148 -15.60 7.00 -22.10
CA ASN A 148 -15.46 5.62 -21.64
C ASN A 148 -16.85 5.01 -21.44
N LEU A 149 -17.14 3.95 -22.18
CA LEU A 149 -18.40 3.22 -22.17
C LEU A 149 -18.35 2.06 -21.18
N GLU A 150 -19.49 1.68 -20.62
CA GLU A 150 -19.62 0.62 -19.61
C GLU A 150 -19.08 -0.74 -20.06
N ASN A 151 -19.10 -1.02 -21.37
CA ASN A 151 -18.62 -2.27 -21.95
C ASN A 151 -17.09 -2.35 -22.13
N GLY A 152 -16.31 -1.43 -21.54
CA GLY A 152 -14.86 -1.41 -21.67
C GLY A 152 -14.36 -0.86 -23.02
N ARG A 153 -15.22 -0.18 -23.79
CA ARG A 153 -14.83 0.50 -25.03
C ARG A 153 -14.79 2.01 -24.84
N THR A 154 -14.07 2.68 -25.74
CA THR A 154 -14.12 4.14 -25.87
C THR A 154 -14.88 4.54 -27.13
N ASN A 155 -15.36 5.79 -27.19
CA ASN A 155 -15.85 6.39 -28.45
C ASN A 155 -14.72 6.59 -29.48
N GLY A 156 -13.46 6.67 -29.03
CA GLY A 156 -12.28 6.86 -29.87
C GLY A 156 -11.48 5.58 -30.05
N ASN A 157 -11.90 4.71 -30.99
CA ASN A 157 -11.15 3.53 -31.51
C ASN A 157 -10.20 2.83 -30.51
N GLY A 158 -10.67 2.62 -29.28
CA GLY A 158 -9.89 2.01 -28.21
C GLY A 158 -10.78 1.24 -27.25
N SER A 159 -10.11 0.55 -26.33
CA SER A 159 -10.73 -0.18 -25.22
C SER A 159 -9.98 0.12 -23.94
N TRP A 160 -10.66 -0.03 -22.81
CA TRP A 160 -10.08 0.16 -21.50
C TRP A 160 -10.43 -1.04 -20.62
N ARG A 161 -9.52 -1.38 -19.70
CA ARG A 161 -9.75 -2.40 -18.69
C ARG A 161 -9.07 -2.03 -17.38
N LEU A 162 -9.67 -2.46 -16.27
CA LEU A 162 -9.06 -2.37 -14.96
C LEU A 162 -8.00 -3.46 -14.83
N ILE A 163 -6.75 -3.09 -14.57
CA ILE A 163 -5.63 -4.03 -14.43
C ILE A 163 -5.23 -4.23 -12.96
N ASN A 164 -5.33 -3.19 -12.13
CA ASN A 164 -5.15 -3.28 -10.68
C ASN A 164 -6.34 -2.66 -9.95
N PRO A 165 -7.27 -3.47 -9.41
CA PRO A 165 -8.45 -2.97 -8.70
C PRO A 165 -8.17 -2.25 -7.40
N HIS A 166 -7.06 -2.59 -6.72
CA HIS A 166 -6.71 -2.01 -5.43
C HIS A 166 -6.19 -0.58 -5.58
N GLU A 167 -5.39 -0.36 -6.62
CA GLU A 167 -4.80 0.95 -6.90
C GLU A 167 -5.58 1.77 -7.92
N GLN A 168 -6.69 1.24 -8.44
CA GLN A 168 -7.48 1.86 -9.51
C GLN A 168 -6.62 2.17 -10.75
N VAL A 169 -5.82 1.19 -11.18
CA VAL A 169 -4.99 1.29 -12.39
C VAL A 169 -5.72 0.65 -13.56
N TYR A 170 -5.77 1.38 -14.66
CA TYR A 170 -6.45 1.05 -15.89
C TYR A 170 -5.45 1.00 -17.04
N GLU A 171 -5.67 0.08 -17.97
CA GLU A 171 -4.98 0.03 -19.25
C GLU A 171 -5.91 0.49 -20.36
N PHE A 172 -5.46 1.43 -21.19
CA PHE A 172 -6.13 1.82 -22.42
C PHE A 172 -5.38 1.25 -23.62
N GLN A 173 -6.05 0.48 -24.45
CA GLN A 173 -5.51 -0.06 -25.69
C GLN A 173 -6.08 0.72 -26.88
N TRP A 174 -5.18 1.24 -27.71
CA TRP A 174 -5.52 2.03 -28.89
C TRP A 174 -5.17 1.25 -30.15
N LYS A 175 -6.00 1.33 -31.20
CA LYS A 175 -5.86 0.51 -32.42
C LYS A 175 -4.50 0.62 -33.14
N ARG A 176 -3.72 1.67 -32.91
CA ARG A 176 -2.42 1.95 -33.58
C ARG A 176 -1.39 2.64 -32.69
N LEU A 177 -1.65 2.74 -31.39
CA LEU A 177 -0.74 3.39 -30.45
C LEU A 177 -0.45 2.41 -29.32
N SER A 178 0.70 2.58 -28.69
CA SER A 178 1.05 1.83 -27.50
C SER A 178 0.01 2.03 -26.40
N PRO A 179 -0.29 0.98 -25.61
CA PRO A 179 -1.23 1.09 -24.51
C PRO A 179 -0.81 2.16 -23.50
N ASP A 180 -1.78 2.76 -22.83
CA ASP A 180 -1.56 3.65 -21.69
C ASP A 180 -1.88 2.92 -20.40
N HIS A 181 -1.03 3.09 -19.38
CA HIS A 181 -1.29 2.66 -18.01
C HIS A 181 -1.55 3.90 -17.18
N VAL A 182 -2.78 4.06 -16.71
CA VAL A 182 -3.22 5.24 -15.97
C VAL A 182 -3.88 4.86 -14.65
N LYS A 183 -3.56 5.62 -13.61
CA LYS A 183 -4.14 5.50 -12.29
C LYS A 183 -5.21 6.57 -12.10
N LEU A 184 -6.37 6.16 -11.59
CA LEU A 184 -7.38 7.11 -11.16
C LEU A 184 -6.99 7.73 -9.83
N SER A 185 -6.91 9.06 -9.82
CA SER A 185 -6.69 9.84 -8.61
C SER A 185 -7.80 9.62 -7.56
N PRO A 186 -7.51 9.78 -6.26
CA PRO A 186 -8.49 9.53 -5.19
C PRO A 186 -9.77 10.38 -5.29
N ASN A 187 -9.68 11.57 -5.90
CA ASN A 187 -10.83 12.45 -6.11
C ASN A 187 -11.71 12.02 -7.30
N GLY A 188 -11.31 10.99 -8.06
CA GLY A 188 -12.05 10.47 -9.21
C GLY A 188 -12.11 11.41 -10.42
N ARG A 189 -11.26 12.45 -10.47
CA ARG A 189 -11.29 13.50 -11.51
C ARG A 189 -10.13 13.47 -12.48
N VAL A 190 -9.01 12.86 -12.11
CA VAL A 190 -7.80 12.82 -12.94
C VAL A 190 -7.33 11.39 -13.13
N LEU A 191 -7.02 11.04 -14.38
CA LEU A 191 -6.26 9.85 -14.74
C LEU A 191 -4.83 10.29 -15.02
N GLU A 192 -3.83 9.66 -14.40
CA GLU A 192 -2.42 9.98 -14.61
C GLU A 192 -1.60 8.71 -14.78
N GLY A 193 -0.63 8.73 -15.68
CA GLY A 193 0.29 7.61 -15.85
C GLY A 193 1.17 7.76 -17.08
N THR A 194 1.47 6.63 -17.73
CA THR A 194 2.49 6.57 -18.78
C THR A 194 2.10 5.63 -19.92
N LYS A 195 2.83 5.71 -21.03
CA LYS A 195 2.75 4.71 -22.10
C LYS A 195 3.38 3.40 -21.59
N ALA A 196 2.69 2.28 -21.80
CA ALA A 196 3.12 0.96 -21.33
C ALA A 196 4.51 0.54 -21.87
N ASN A 197 4.86 0.98 -23.09
CA ASN A 197 6.16 0.69 -23.70
C ASN A 197 7.20 1.80 -23.50
N ASN A 198 6.81 2.94 -22.93
CA ASN A 198 7.71 4.05 -22.67
C ASN A 198 7.27 4.83 -21.42
N PRO A 199 7.82 4.51 -20.24
CA PRO A 199 7.45 5.15 -18.99
C PRO A 199 7.85 6.63 -18.90
N THR A 200 8.65 7.16 -19.83
CA THR A 200 9.01 8.59 -19.83
C THR A 200 7.89 9.46 -20.43
N VAL A 201 7.04 8.89 -21.28
CA VAL A 201 5.92 9.62 -21.89
C VAL A 201 4.76 9.63 -20.90
N ARG A 202 4.61 10.75 -20.21
CA ARG A 202 3.48 10.98 -19.32
C ARG A 202 2.19 11.18 -20.11
N VAL A 203 1.14 10.54 -19.65
CA VAL A 203 -0.22 10.72 -20.15
C VAL A 203 -1.13 11.05 -18.99
N TRP A 204 -2.08 11.92 -19.23
CA TRP A 204 -3.08 12.27 -18.24
C TRP A 204 -4.39 12.64 -18.92
N ALA A 205 -5.48 12.54 -18.17
CA ALA A 205 -6.78 12.99 -18.61
C ALA A 205 -7.58 13.54 -17.44
N VAL A 206 -8.39 14.57 -17.69
CA VAL A 206 -9.25 15.20 -16.69
C VAL A 206 -10.71 14.95 -17.04
N ARG A 207 -11.50 14.62 -16.03
CA ARG A 207 -12.94 14.40 -16.14
C ARG A 207 -13.66 15.70 -16.50
N VAL A 208 -14.53 15.64 -17.51
CA VAL A 208 -15.22 16.81 -18.09
C VAL A 208 -16.71 16.86 -17.72
N ASP A 209 -17.28 15.72 -17.33
CA ASP A 209 -18.69 15.60 -16.92
C ASP A 209 -18.91 15.83 -15.41
#